data_AF-A0AA87XWH9-F1
#
_entry.id   AF-A0AA87XWH9-F1
#
_cell.length_a   1.000
_cell.length_b   1.000
_cell.length_c   1.000
_cell.angle_alpha   90.00
_cell.angle_beta   90.00
_cell.angle_gamma   90.00
#
_symmetry.space_group_name_H-M   'P 1'
#
loop_
_entity.id
_entity.type
_entity.pdbx_description
1 polymer ?
#
loop_
_entity_poly.entity_id
_entity_poly.type
_entity_poly.pdbx_seq_one_letter_code
_entity_poly.pdbx_strand_id
1 'polypeptide(L)'
;MYVEDQTTVSAELAEASSEVFSESTIESILALISTTEDPEIAIDNLSAANNAVINPDDETELLFVELTGTTPTTVTVTGDTEVIVFQGGGGVEATFNSVAPAGARVEGEIILGAGPQAAEGDETIERVIVGTAQADEITILDDVATKVIAGDGDTILAGDGHTVVVAAQGSSTVFGGADTMLQAVGKDTDFTVTAGDGSVTIANATTGVEVEISNAQYVMLDDGDALIFAANEAEAAVANLYQAVLGRAADAEGLDFWFGALQQDQTVDAIAQGFLNSTEYGDPDLDNTEFIAELYQNALGRTADTSGAAFWVAALESGASRAGVVAEFARVAANHEELNEPGVVGSVTIVDNIIS
;
A
#
# COMPACT_ATOMS: atom_id res chain seq x y z
N MET A 1 18.99 -27.80 -5.00
CA MET A 1 19.16 -27.37 -3.61
C MET A 1 20.61 -27.44 -3.13
N TYR A 2 21.12 -26.33 -2.61
CA TYR A 2 22.39 -26.20 -1.87
C TYR A 2 22.22 -25.11 -0.79
N VAL A 3 23.22 -24.92 0.08
CA VAL A 3 23.20 -23.85 1.10
C VAL A 3 24.36 -22.88 0.89
N GLU A 4 24.14 -21.59 1.09
CA GLU A 4 25.17 -20.54 1.05
C GLU A 4 25.02 -19.57 2.22
N ASP A 5 26.09 -18.81 2.50
CA ASP A 5 26.05 -17.74 3.49
C ASP A 5 25.44 -16.44 2.93
N GLN A 6 24.96 -15.57 3.84
CA GLN A 6 24.38 -14.27 3.51
C GLN A 6 25.25 -13.40 2.59
N THR A 7 26.57 -13.46 2.72
CA THR A 7 27.48 -12.61 1.91
C THR A 7 27.51 -13.09 0.47
N THR A 8 27.53 -14.41 0.26
CA THR A 8 27.43 -15.01 -1.08
C THR A 8 26.08 -14.71 -1.70
N VAL A 9 24.97 -14.94 -0.99
CA VAL A 9 23.62 -14.68 -1.50
C VAL A 9 23.42 -13.20 -1.86
N SER A 10 23.89 -12.29 -1.01
CA SER A 10 23.86 -10.85 -1.30
C SER A 10 24.56 -10.51 -2.61
N ALA A 11 25.73 -11.11 -2.87
CA ALA A 11 26.46 -10.90 -4.11
C ALA A 11 25.76 -11.51 -5.33
N GLU A 12 25.15 -12.69 -5.19
CA GLU A 12 24.38 -13.33 -6.26
C GLU A 12 23.14 -12.52 -6.66
N LEU A 13 22.38 -12.00 -5.68
CA LEU A 13 21.23 -11.12 -5.94
C LEU A 13 21.68 -9.82 -6.64
N ALA A 14 22.76 -9.20 -6.16
CA ALA A 14 23.31 -8.00 -6.79
C ALA A 14 23.81 -8.25 -8.23
N GLU A 15 24.35 -9.44 -8.53
CA GLU A 15 24.78 -9.82 -9.88
C GLU A 15 23.60 -10.17 -10.80
N ALA A 16 22.54 -10.78 -10.26
CA ALA A 16 21.34 -11.14 -11.02
C ALA A 16 20.67 -9.91 -11.65
N SER A 17 20.57 -8.80 -10.90
CA SER A 17 20.16 -7.51 -11.44
C SER A 17 20.53 -6.37 -10.49
N SER A 18 21.60 -5.64 -10.80
CA SER A 18 21.98 -4.47 -10.01
C SER A 18 20.97 -3.31 -10.07
N GLU A 19 20.02 -3.38 -11.00
CA GLU A 19 18.96 -2.38 -11.17
C GLU A 19 17.73 -2.70 -10.32
N VAL A 20 17.39 -3.98 -10.14
CA VAL A 20 16.24 -4.44 -9.35
C VAL A 20 16.63 -4.67 -7.88
N PHE A 21 17.82 -5.22 -7.64
CA PHE A 21 18.32 -5.53 -6.30
C PHE A 21 19.17 -4.39 -5.73
N SER A 22 18.50 -3.32 -5.31
CA SER A 22 19.15 -2.28 -4.49
C SER A 22 19.66 -2.86 -3.16
N GLU A 23 20.58 -2.18 -2.49
CA GLU A 23 21.08 -2.58 -1.16
C GLU A 23 19.92 -2.77 -0.17
N SER A 24 18.96 -1.84 -0.13
CA SER A 24 17.77 -1.93 0.72
C SER A 24 16.84 -3.09 0.35
N THR A 25 16.75 -3.44 -0.93
CA THR A 25 15.95 -4.57 -1.41
C THR A 25 16.58 -5.89 -0.98
N ILE A 26 17.90 -6.02 -1.14
CA ILE A 26 18.66 -7.19 -0.69
C ILE A 26 18.58 -7.33 0.83
N GLU A 27 18.74 -6.24 1.59
CA GLU A 27 18.57 -6.25 3.05
C GLU A 27 17.18 -6.73 3.47
N SER A 28 16.13 -6.29 2.77
CA SER A 28 14.76 -6.74 3.04
C SER A 28 14.57 -8.24 2.75
N ILE A 29 15.15 -8.73 1.65
CA ILE A 29 15.13 -10.16 1.29
C ILE A 29 15.85 -10.99 2.35
N LEU A 30 17.07 -10.60 2.72
CA LEU A 30 17.88 -11.33 3.69
C LEU A 30 17.28 -11.29 5.11
N ALA A 31 16.53 -10.24 5.46
CA ALA A 31 15.81 -10.18 6.73
C ALA A 31 14.71 -11.25 6.84
N LEU A 32 14.18 -11.72 5.71
CA LEU A 32 13.18 -12.79 5.66
C LEU A 32 13.81 -14.18 5.77
N ILE A 33 14.83 -14.44 4.94
CA ILE A 33 15.41 -15.80 4.77
C ILE A 33 16.68 -16.04 5.57
N SER A 34 17.15 -15.06 6.36
CA SER A 34 18.38 -15.25 7.11
C SER A 34 18.38 -14.54 8.45
N THR A 35 18.48 -15.33 9.52
CA THR A 35 18.43 -14.84 10.88
C THR A 35 19.77 -15.02 11.59
N THR A 36 19.93 -14.38 12.74
CA THR A 36 21.13 -14.62 13.57
C THR A 36 21.20 -16.04 14.12
N GLU A 37 20.08 -16.77 14.15
CA GLU A 37 20.01 -18.16 14.60
C GLU A 37 20.20 -19.16 13.46
N ASP A 38 19.82 -18.78 12.23
CA ASP A 38 20.05 -19.56 11.01
C ASP A 38 20.63 -18.69 9.88
N PRO A 39 21.97 -18.63 9.76
CA PRO A 39 22.65 -17.75 8.81
C PRO A 39 22.92 -18.41 7.44
N GLU A 40 22.68 -19.72 7.31
CA GLU A 40 22.81 -20.44 6.04
C GLU A 40 21.46 -20.42 5.32
N ILE A 41 21.47 -20.19 4.01
CA ILE A 41 20.25 -20.04 3.20
C ILE A 41 20.16 -21.22 2.24
N ALA A 42 19.04 -21.94 2.26
CA ALA A 42 18.74 -23.05 1.37
C ALA A 42 18.21 -22.55 0.02
N ILE A 43 18.97 -22.83 -1.04
CA ILE A 43 18.77 -22.28 -2.37
C ILE A 43 18.44 -23.40 -3.35
N ASP A 44 17.37 -23.25 -4.13
CA ASP A 44 17.08 -24.09 -5.28
C ASP A 44 17.13 -23.32 -6.60
N ASN A 45 17.51 -24.03 -7.66
CA ASN A 45 17.63 -23.48 -9.00
C ASN A 45 16.83 -24.35 -9.97
N LEU A 46 15.75 -23.79 -10.51
CA LEU A 46 14.86 -24.49 -11.41
C LEU A 46 14.82 -23.77 -12.76
N SER A 47 14.85 -24.54 -13.84
CA SER A 47 14.59 -24.01 -15.17
C SER A 47 13.13 -24.21 -15.54
N ALA A 48 12.44 -23.16 -15.96
CA ALA A 48 11.04 -23.23 -16.37
C ALA A 48 10.90 -23.07 -17.90
N ALA A 49 10.07 -23.93 -18.47
CA ALA A 49 9.55 -23.80 -19.82
C ALA A 49 8.12 -23.26 -19.76
N ASN A 50 7.59 -22.82 -20.91
CA ASN A 50 6.24 -22.28 -20.95
C ASN A 50 5.18 -23.28 -20.46
N ASN A 51 4.28 -22.83 -19.59
CA ASN A 51 3.28 -23.61 -18.84
C ASN A 51 3.87 -24.58 -17.81
N ALA A 52 5.05 -24.31 -17.27
CA ALA A 52 5.62 -25.11 -16.19
C ALA A 52 4.84 -24.91 -14.88
N VAL A 53 4.71 -26.01 -14.13
CA VAL A 53 4.35 -25.95 -12.72
C VAL A 53 5.65 -26.09 -11.93
N ILE A 54 5.95 -25.07 -11.15
CA ILE A 54 7.16 -24.98 -10.33
C ILE A 54 6.76 -25.38 -8.91
N ASN A 55 7.35 -26.46 -8.43
CA ASN A 55 7.16 -26.94 -7.06
C ASN A 55 8.54 -27.06 -6.41
N PRO A 56 8.96 -26.05 -5.63
CA PRO A 56 10.22 -26.08 -4.90
C PRO A 56 10.27 -27.24 -3.91
N ASP A 57 11.47 -27.56 -3.43
CA ASP A 57 11.62 -28.49 -2.30
C ASP A 57 11.14 -27.81 -1.01
N ASP A 58 10.56 -28.57 -0.07
CA ASP A 58 9.92 -28.04 1.15
C ASP A 58 10.90 -27.27 2.06
N GLU A 59 12.21 -27.46 1.90
CA GLU A 59 13.28 -26.75 2.62
C GLU A 59 13.84 -25.53 1.85
N THR A 60 13.27 -25.18 0.69
CA THR A 60 13.78 -24.06 -0.14
C THR A 60 13.35 -22.71 0.42
N GLU A 61 14.32 -21.88 0.79
CA GLU A 61 14.10 -20.51 1.24
C GLU A 61 14.23 -19.51 0.08
N LEU A 62 15.21 -19.73 -0.80
CA LEU A 62 15.45 -18.92 -2.00
C LEU A 62 15.40 -19.76 -3.28
N LEU A 63 14.46 -19.43 -4.17
CA LEU A 63 14.31 -20.08 -5.47
C LEU A 63 14.71 -19.14 -6.60
N PHE A 64 15.69 -19.56 -7.40
CA PHE A 64 15.96 -18.98 -8.71
C PHE A 64 15.22 -19.76 -9.80
N VAL A 65 14.43 -19.04 -10.60
CA VAL A 65 13.69 -19.59 -11.74
C VAL A 65 14.27 -19.04 -13.05
N GLU A 66 15.02 -19.88 -13.76
CA GLU A 66 15.57 -19.56 -15.08
C GLU A 66 14.55 -19.80 -16.19
N LEU A 67 14.10 -18.73 -16.85
CA LEU A 67 13.16 -18.74 -17.95
C LEU A 67 13.90 -18.88 -19.28
N THR A 68 13.68 -20.02 -19.94
CA THR A 68 14.46 -20.40 -21.12
C THR A 68 14.04 -19.72 -22.44
N GLY A 69 12.97 -18.93 -22.42
CA GLY A 69 12.37 -18.28 -23.59
C GLY A 69 12.83 -16.83 -23.80
N THR A 70 12.59 -16.30 -25.01
CA THR A 70 12.75 -14.87 -25.35
C THR A 70 11.40 -14.15 -25.47
N THR A 71 10.34 -14.80 -25.01
CA THR A 71 8.96 -14.29 -24.93
C THR A 71 8.43 -14.60 -23.54
N PRO A 72 7.34 -13.95 -23.10
CA PRO A 72 6.78 -14.22 -21.78
C PRO A 72 6.54 -15.70 -21.57
N THR A 73 7.01 -16.20 -20.42
CA THR A 73 6.89 -17.61 -20.04
C THR A 73 5.83 -17.73 -18.97
N THR A 74 4.73 -18.43 -19.26
CA THR A 74 3.68 -18.69 -18.28
C THR A 74 4.13 -19.76 -17.30
N VAL A 75 4.02 -19.48 -16.00
CA VAL A 75 4.39 -20.41 -14.93
C VAL A 75 3.35 -20.39 -13.81
N THR A 76 3.18 -21.52 -13.15
CA THR A 76 2.41 -21.61 -11.90
C THR A 76 3.36 -22.06 -10.81
N VAL A 77 3.51 -21.25 -9.76
CA VAL A 77 4.33 -21.58 -8.60
C VAL A 77 3.40 -22.12 -7.52
N THR A 78 3.72 -23.32 -7.03
CA THR A 78 3.01 -23.98 -5.93
C THR A 78 3.97 -24.23 -4.78
N GLY A 79 3.48 -24.08 -3.55
CA GLY A 79 4.28 -24.22 -2.33
C GLY A 79 4.65 -22.87 -1.70
N ASP A 80 5.23 -22.93 -0.51
CA ASP A 80 5.42 -21.79 0.38
C ASP A 80 6.91 -21.40 0.49
N THR A 81 7.54 -21.17 -0.66
CA THR A 81 8.91 -20.62 -0.68
C THR A 81 8.89 -19.13 -0.36
N GLU A 82 9.80 -18.71 0.52
CA GLU A 82 9.87 -17.33 1.00
C GLU A 82 10.36 -16.36 -0.06
N VAL A 83 11.33 -16.73 -0.91
CA VAL A 83 11.84 -15.82 -1.94
C VAL A 83 11.89 -16.49 -3.30
N ILE A 84 11.23 -15.90 -4.28
CA ILE A 84 11.24 -16.35 -5.67
C ILE A 84 11.80 -15.25 -6.57
N VAL A 85 12.83 -15.59 -7.34
CA VAL A 85 13.48 -14.69 -8.30
C VAL A 85 13.36 -15.26 -9.71
N PHE A 86 12.69 -14.53 -10.60
CA PHE A 86 12.63 -14.87 -12.02
C PHE A 86 13.80 -14.26 -12.78
N GLN A 87 14.41 -15.07 -13.66
CA GLN A 87 15.54 -14.66 -14.50
C GLN A 87 15.27 -15.05 -15.95
N GLY A 88 15.65 -14.21 -16.90
CA GLY A 88 15.52 -14.52 -18.32
C GLY A 88 15.23 -13.29 -19.17
N GLY A 89 15.28 -13.46 -20.49
CA GLY A 89 15.15 -12.36 -21.45
C GLY A 89 13.76 -12.13 -22.02
N GLY A 90 12.75 -12.89 -21.57
CA GLY A 90 11.42 -12.91 -22.17
C GLY A 90 10.29 -12.33 -21.32
N GLY A 91 10.50 -12.10 -20.02
CA GLY A 91 9.43 -11.83 -19.06
C GLY A 91 8.72 -13.11 -18.56
N VAL A 92 7.89 -12.95 -17.54
CA VAL A 92 7.11 -14.04 -16.92
C VAL A 92 5.63 -13.68 -16.81
N GLU A 93 4.77 -14.68 -17.00
CA GLU A 93 3.36 -14.62 -16.58
C GLU A 93 3.21 -15.63 -15.42
N ALA A 94 3.42 -15.16 -14.19
CA ALA A 94 3.48 -16.01 -13.00
C ALA A 94 2.16 -15.99 -12.22
N THR A 95 1.63 -17.17 -11.91
CA THR A 95 0.51 -17.33 -10.97
C THR A 95 0.99 -18.01 -9.69
N PHE A 96 0.70 -17.40 -8.55
CA PHE A 96 0.98 -17.93 -7.21
C PHE A 96 -0.31 -18.42 -6.58
N ASN A 97 -0.29 -19.66 -6.08
CA ASN A 97 -1.44 -20.26 -5.43
C ASN A 97 -1.04 -21.38 -4.45
N SER A 98 -0.92 -21.06 -3.17
CA SER A 98 -0.68 -22.01 -2.09
C SER A 98 -1.89 -22.91 -1.76
N VAL A 99 -3.12 -22.56 -2.18
CA VAL A 99 -4.33 -23.39 -1.99
C VAL A 99 -5.05 -23.67 -3.31
N ALA A 100 -4.95 -24.91 -3.80
CA ALA A 100 -5.64 -25.33 -5.04
C ALA A 100 -7.11 -24.84 -5.08
N PRO A 101 -7.58 -24.16 -6.17
CA PRO A 101 -8.83 -23.42 -6.10
C PRO A 101 -10.00 -24.39 -5.96
N ALA A 102 -10.82 -24.22 -4.92
CA ALA A 102 -12.14 -24.81 -4.84
C ALA A 102 -13.13 -23.99 -5.68
N GLY A 103 -12.95 -23.93 -7.00
CA GLY A 103 -13.86 -23.19 -7.89
C GLY A 103 -13.29 -22.96 -9.27
N ALA A 104 -14.09 -23.19 -10.30
CA ALA A 104 -13.66 -23.14 -11.69
C ALA A 104 -13.41 -21.71 -12.19
N ARG A 105 -12.34 -21.55 -12.98
CA ARG A 105 -12.06 -20.38 -13.82
C ARG A 105 -13.16 -20.18 -14.87
N VAL A 106 -13.61 -18.94 -15.09
CA VAL A 106 -14.33 -18.53 -16.30
C VAL A 106 -13.42 -17.55 -17.05
N GLU A 107 -13.18 -17.83 -18.33
CA GLU A 107 -12.41 -16.96 -19.23
C GLU A 107 -13.01 -15.55 -19.26
N GLY A 108 -12.18 -14.52 -19.01
CA GLY A 108 -12.48 -13.13 -19.36
C GLY A 108 -13.11 -12.24 -18.28
N GLU A 109 -13.24 -12.72 -17.04
CA GLU A 109 -13.67 -11.89 -15.90
C GLU A 109 -13.03 -12.46 -14.62
N ILE A 110 -12.07 -11.72 -14.03
CA ILE A 110 -11.53 -12.05 -12.72
C ILE A 110 -12.60 -11.66 -11.70
N ILE A 111 -13.43 -12.62 -11.30
CA ILE A 111 -14.29 -12.45 -10.13
C ILE A 111 -13.45 -12.87 -8.92
N LEU A 112 -12.81 -11.90 -8.27
CA LEU A 112 -12.22 -12.07 -6.94
C LEU A 112 -13.38 -12.37 -5.98
N GLY A 113 -13.54 -13.63 -5.59
CA GLY A 113 -14.59 -14.03 -4.67
C GLY A 113 -14.16 -13.68 -3.26
N ALA A 114 -14.91 -12.81 -2.59
CA ALA A 114 -14.66 -12.39 -1.20
C ALA A 114 -14.28 -13.58 -0.29
N GLY A 115 -12.98 -13.73 -0.06
CA GLY A 115 -12.44 -14.63 0.95
C GLY A 115 -12.70 -14.10 2.36
N PRO A 116 -12.59 -14.95 3.39
CA PRO A 116 -12.68 -14.49 4.78
C PRO A 116 -11.56 -13.48 5.05
N GLN A 117 -11.91 -12.28 5.49
CA GLN A 117 -10.94 -11.26 5.85
C GLN A 117 -10.12 -11.69 7.07
N ALA A 118 -8.80 -11.79 6.88
CA ALA A 118 -7.83 -11.95 7.94
C ALA A 118 -7.74 -10.65 8.77
N ALA A 119 -7.19 -10.75 9.98
CA ALA A 119 -7.10 -9.63 10.91
C ALA A 119 -5.90 -8.75 10.54
N GLU A 120 -6.16 -7.51 10.16
CA GLU A 120 -5.17 -6.54 9.69
C GLU A 120 -4.31 -5.98 10.84
N GLY A 121 -3.00 -5.86 10.60
CA GLY A 121 -2.02 -5.27 11.51
C GLY A 121 -0.73 -6.10 11.63
N ASP A 122 0.37 -5.61 11.05
CA ASP A 122 1.73 -6.19 11.15
C ASP A 122 1.82 -7.64 10.65
N GLU A 123 1.19 -7.96 9.50
CA GLU A 123 1.53 -9.20 8.82
C GLU A 123 2.96 -9.07 8.28
N THR A 124 3.89 -9.67 8.99
CA THR A 124 5.27 -9.80 8.56
C THR A 124 5.27 -10.47 7.18
N ILE A 125 5.82 -9.79 6.17
CA ILE A 125 5.96 -10.34 4.83
C ILE A 125 6.51 -11.76 4.93
N GLU A 126 5.78 -12.72 4.38
CA GLU A 126 6.12 -14.14 4.37
C GLU A 126 6.75 -14.56 3.04
N ARG A 127 6.48 -13.80 1.97
CA ARG A 127 6.96 -14.08 0.62
C ARG A 127 7.49 -12.84 -0.08
N VAL A 128 8.61 -12.94 -0.78
CA VAL A 128 9.12 -11.95 -1.72
C VAL A 128 9.14 -12.53 -3.13
N ILE A 129 8.54 -11.82 -4.08
CA ILE A 129 8.57 -12.17 -5.51
C ILE A 129 9.34 -11.08 -6.25
N VAL A 130 10.29 -11.51 -7.07
CA VAL A 130 11.07 -10.61 -7.92
C VAL A 130 10.86 -10.97 -9.38
N GLY A 131 10.35 -10.00 -10.14
CA GLY A 131 10.23 -10.08 -11.58
C GLY A 131 11.58 -10.12 -12.29
N THR A 132 11.51 -10.30 -13.60
CA THR A 132 12.62 -10.14 -14.52
C THR A 132 12.89 -8.65 -14.81
N ALA A 133 13.85 -8.37 -15.69
CA ALA A 133 14.09 -7.01 -16.21
C ALA A 133 13.19 -6.68 -17.43
N GLN A 134 12.28 -7.57 -17.82
CA GLN A 134 11.30 -7.35 -18.87
C GLN A 134 9.92 -7.21 -18.23
N ALA A 135 8.94 -6.77 -19.02
CA ALA A 135 7.55 -6.71 -18.58
C ALA A 135 7.06 -8.10 -18.13
N ASP A 136 6.57 -8.15 -16.89
CA ASP A 136 6.02 -9.34 -16.26
C ASP A 136 4.54 -9.17 -15.90
N GLU A 137 3.84 -10.29 -15.78
CA GLU A 137 2.50 -10.37 -15.21
C GLU A 137 2.55 -11.27 -13.97
N ILE A 138 2.31 -10.71 -12.79
CA ILE A 138 2.36 -11.42 -11.51
C ILE A 138 0.96 -11.43 -10.91
N THR A 139 0.38 -12.63 -10.76
CA THR A 139 -0.94 -12.83 -10.16
C THR A 139 -0.82 -13.60 -8.85
N ILE A 140 -1.28 -12.99 -7.75
CA ILE A 140 -1.32 -13.60 -6.42
C ILE A 140 -2.76 -14.03 -6.15
N LEU A 141 -3.01 -15.34 -6.01
CA LEU A 141 -4.34 -15.90 -5.76
C LEU A 141 -4.51 -16.45 -4.34
N ASP A 142 -3.42 -16.53 -3.57
CA ASP A 142 -3.44 -16.94 -2.17
C ASP A 142 -3.49 -15.74 -1.22
N ASP A 143 -3.63 -16.03 0.08
CA ASP A 143 -3.71 -15.07 1.18
C ASP A 143 -2.35 -14.83 1.86
N VAL A 144 -1.25 -15.25 1.24
CA VAL A 144 0.10 -15.15 1.80
C VAL A 144 0.58 -13.70 1.73
N ALA A 145 1.04 -13.14 2.85
CA ALA A 145 1.60 -11.80 2.92
C ALA A 145 2.82 -11.67 1.99
N THR A 146 2.66 -10.96 0.88
CA THR A 146 3.58 -11.01 -0.26
C THR A 146 4.12 -9.63 -0.60
N LYS A 147 5.45 -9.51 -0.70
CA LYS A 147 6.13 -8.35 -1.27
C LYS A 147 6.52 -8.63 -2.71
N VAL A 148 6.08 -7.79 -3.64
CA VAL A 148 6.46 -7.87 -5.07
C VAL A 148 7.43 -6.74 -5.39
N ILE A 149 8.59 -7.08 -5.94
CA ILE A 149 9.54 -6.10 -6.48
C ILE A 149 9.35 -6.07 -7.99
N ALA A 150 8.73 -4.99 -8.47
CA ALA A 150 8.36 -4.79 -9.86
C ALA A 150 9.45 -4.01 -10.62
N GLY A 151 9.77 -4.49 -11.82
CA GLY A 151 10.59 -3.83 -12.82
C GLY A 151 9.79 -2.90 -13.74
N ASP A 152 10.30 -2.69 -14.97
CA ASP A 152 9.67 -1.83 -15.97
C ASP A 152 8.67 -2.62 -16.84
N GLY A 153 7.45 -2.10 -16.94
CA GLY A 153 6.37 -2.65 -17.75
C GLY A 153 5.54 -3.72 -17.04
N ASP A 154 5.69 -3.88 -15.72
CA ASP A 154 5.05 -4.98 -14.99
C ASP A 154 3.57 -4.72 -14.71
N THR A 155 2.82 -5.80 -14.64
CA THR A 155 1.42 -5.83 -14.22
C THR A 155 1.25 -6.76 -13.02
N ILE A 156 0.81 -6.19 -11.90
CA ILE A 156 0.64 -6.92 -10.64
C ILE A 156 -0.84 -6.98 -10.32
N LEU A 157 -1.35 -8.19 -10.10
CA LEU A 157 -2.68 -8.44 -9.58
C LEU A 157 -2.53 -8.97 -8.16
N ALA A 158 -2.72 -8.06 -7.20
CA ALA A 158 -2.69 -8.39 -5.79
C ALA A 158 -3.96 -9.16 -5.42
N GLY A 159 -3.79 -10.22 -4.64
CA GLY A 159 -4.88 -11.05 -4.14
C GLY A 159 -5.56 -10.42 -2.93
N ASP A 160 -6.22 -11.25 -2.13
CA ASP A 160 -6.91 -10.80 -0.92
C ASP A 160 -5.99 -10.71 0.32
N GLY A 161 -4.74 -11.21 0.23
CA GLY A 161 -3.74 -11.14 1.31
C GLY A 161 -2.90 -9.86 1.29
N HIS A 162 -2.24 -9.57 2.42
CA HIS A 162 -1.40 -8.38 2.58
C HIS A 162 -0.32 -8.30 1.50
N THR A 163 -0.48 -7.37 0.54
CA THR A 163 0.44 -7.27 -0.60
C THR A 163 1.17 -5.93 -0.60
N VAL A 164 2.50 -5.98 -0.52
CA VAL A 164 3.36 -4.79 -0.66
C VAL A 164 4.01 -4.79 -2.04
N VAL A 165 3.72 -3.80 -2.87
CA VAL A 165 4.40 -3.65 -4.16
C VAL A 165 5.49 -2.58 -4.05
N VAL A 166 6.70 -2.91 -4.50
CA VAL A 166 7.82 -1.96 -4.66
C VAL A 166 8.07 -1.80 -6.16
N ALA A 167 7.68 -0.64 -6.70
CA ALA A 167 8.03 -0.28 -8.07
C ALA A 167 9.47 0.22 -8.12
N ALA A 168 10.39 -0.65 -8.51
CA ALA A 168 11.81 -0.34 -8.51
C ALA A 168 12.22 0.46 -9.75
N GLN A 169 11.55 0.26 -10.89
CA GLN A 169 11.97 0.83 -12.18
C GLN A 169 10.79 1.15 -13.09
N GLY A 170 11.00 2.13 -13.98
CA GLY A 170 10.15 2.36 -15.14
C GLY A 170 8.67 2.57 -14.81
N SER A 171 7.79 2.06 -15.67
CA SER A 171 6.34 2.19 -15.52
C SER A 171 5.68 0.84 -15.20
N SER A 172 4.88 0.75 -14.13
CA SER A 172 4.16 -0.46 -13.76
C SER A 172 2.66 -0.21 -13.55
N THR A 173 1.86 -1.26 -13.67
CA THR A 173 0.42 -1.26 -13.34
C THR A 173 0.14 -2.19 -12.17
N VAL A 174 -0.60 -1.71 -11.18
CA VAL A 174 -1.00 -2.47 -10.00
C VAL A 174 -2.52 -2.49 -9.90
N PHE A 175 -3.10 -3.68 -9.91
CA PHE A 175 -4.47 -3.94 -9.55
C PHE A 175 -4.46 -4.46 -8.11
N GLY A 176 -4.84 -3.61 -7.17
CA GLY A 176 -4.92 -3.97 -5.76
C GLY A 176 -6.04 -4.94 -5.44
N GLY A 177 -6.01 -5.46 -4.21
CA GLY A 177 -7.03 -6.29 -3.59
C GLY A 177 -7.54 -5.68 -2.28
N ALA A 178 -8.03 -6.51 -1.36
CA ALA A 178 -8.62 -6.04 -0.10
C ALA A 178 -7.59 -5.33 0.82
N ASP A 179 -6.36 -5.83 0.88
CA ASP A 179 -5.25 -5.26 1.65
C ASP A 179 -4.00 -5.15 0.77
N THR A 180 -3.95 -4.10 -0.06
CA THR A 180 -2.79 -3.83 -0.93
C THR A 180 -2.18 -2.47 -0.63
N MET A 181 -0.89 -2.52 -0.33
CA MET A 181 -0.06 -1.37 -0.10
C MET A 181 0.96 -1.22 -1.24
N LEU A 182 1.06 -0.03 -1.82
CA LEU A 182 2.23 0.32 -2.62
C LEU A 182 3.26 0.98 -1.70
N GLN A 183 4.51 0.53 -1.75
CA GLN A 183 5.63 1.23 -1.14
C GLN A 183 6.38 1.98 -2.25
N ALA A 184 6.38 3.31 -2.16
CA ALA A 184 7.07 4.17 -3.11
C ALA A 184 8.33 4.77 -2.49
N VAL A 185 9.47 4.64 -3.19
CA VAL A 185 10.76 5.14 -2.71
C VAL A 185 10.88 6.64 -2.95
N GLY A 186 11.10 7.42 -1.89
CA GLY A 186 11.18 8.88 -1.95
C GLY A 186 10.26 9.60 -0.95
N LYS A 187 10.27 10.93 -0.99
CA LYS A 187 9.42 11.78 -0.15
C LYS A 187 8.22 12.29 -0.92
N ASP A 188 7.19 12.75 -0.22
CA ASP A 188 5.98 13.35 -0.81
C ASP A 188 6.24 14.33 -1.96
N THR A 189 7.23 15.22 -1.80
CA THR A 189 7.62 16.24 -2.81
C THR A 189 8.27 15.68 -4.08
N ASP A 190 8.70 14.42 -4.08
CA ASP A 190 9.23 13.75 -5.28
C ASP A 190 8.10 13.27 -6.21
N PHE A 191 6.88 13.13 -5.69
CA PHE A 191 5.77 12.51 -6.41
C PHE A 191 4.78 13.52 -6.98
N THR A 192 4.24 13.16 -8.14
CA THR A 192 3.03 13.76 -8.70
C THR A 192 1.94 12.71 -8.75
N VAL A 193 0.74 13.08 -8.30
CA VAL A 193 -0.43 12.19 -8.27
C VAL A 193 -1.45 12.71 -9.28
N THR A 194 -1.88 11.84 -10.19
CA THR A 194 -2.91 12.14 -11.19
C THR A 194 -4.06 11.16 -11.03
N ALA A 195 -5.21 11.65 -10.57
CA ALA A 195 -6.43 10.85 -10.48
C ALA A 195 -7.07 10.64 -11.86
N GLY A 196 -7.40 9.39 -12.17
CA GLY A 196 -8.24 8.96 -13.28
C GLY A 196 -9.61 8.48 -12.81
N ASP A 197 -10.41 7.94 -13.74
CA ASP A 197 -11.67 7.24 -13.40
C ASP A 197 -11.32 5.79 -13.07
N GLY A 198 -11.38 5.42 -11.79
CA GLY A 198 -11.05 4.08 -11.29
C GLY A 198 -9.57 3.76 -11.10
N SER A 199 -8.65 4.69 -11.38
CA SER A 199 -7.22 4.51 -11.17
C SER A 199 -6.52 5.81 -10.77
N VAL A 200 -5.31 5.69 -10.23
CA VAL A 200 -4.39 6.79 -9.92
C VAL A 200 -3.04 6.51 -10.55
N THR A 201 -2.45 7.52 -11.18
CA THR A 201 -1.04 7.46 -11.58
C THR A 201 -0.19 8.23 -10.59
N ILE A 202 0.83 7.57 -10.04
CA ILE A 202 1.85 8.16 -9.17
C ILE A 202 3.17 8.17 -9.93
N ALA A 203 3.72 9.34 -10.18
CA ALA A 203 4.98 9.49 -10.90
C ALA A 203 6.02 10.19 -10.02
N ASN A 204 7.16 9.54 -9.81
CA ASN A 204 8.32 10.10 -9.12
C ASN A 204 9.16 10.90 -10.12
N ALA A 205 9.20 12.23 -9.98
CA ALA A 205 9.92 13.12 -10.89
C ALA A 205 11.45 13.00 -10.79
N THR A 206 11.96 12.45 -9.69
CA THR A 206 13.39 12.27 -9.43
C THR A 206 13.92 10.99 -10.08
N THR A 207 13.20 9.88 -9.95
CA THR A 207 13.61 8.58 -10.50
C THR A 207 13.05 8.30 -11.89
N GLY A 208 11.92 8.93 -12.25
CA GLY A 208 11.16 8.62 -13.46
C GLY A 208 10.27 7.38 -13.33
N VAL A 209 10.19 6.77 -12.13
CA VAL A 209 9.28 5.65 -11.86
C VAL A 209 7.84 6.15 -11.90
N GLU A 210 6.97 5.41 -12.58
CA GLU A 210 5.54 5.68 -12.71
C GLU A 210 4.74 4.43 -12.37
N VAL A 211 3.70 4.57 -11.56
CA VAL A 211 2.81 3.45 -11.20
C VAL A 211 1.37 3.89 -11.42
N GLU A 212 0.65 3.18 -12.27
CA GLU A 212 -0.82 3.24 -12.30
C GLU A 212 -1.37 2.22 -11.32
N ILE A 213 -2.18 2.66 -10.36
CA ILE A 213 -2.79 1.82 -9.35
C ILE A 213 -4.31 1.93 -9.37
N SER A 214 -4.99 0.79 -9.24
CA SER A 214 -6.43 0.69 -9.04
C SER A 214 -6.72 -0.21 -7.84
N ASN A 215 -7.90 -0.08 -7.25
CA ASN A 215 -8.32 -0.87 -6.09
C ASN A 215 -7.33 -0.82 -4.91
N ALA A 216 -6.85 0.38 -4.58
CA ALA A 216 -5.97 0.63 -3.45
C ALA A 216 -6.33 1.95 -2.76
N GLN A 217 -6.21 1.98 -1.43
CA GLN A 217 -6.65 3.11 -0.61
C GLN A 217 -5.49 4.04 -0.21
N TYR A 218 -4.25 3.57 -0.21
CA TYR A 218 -3.09 4.40 0.09
C TYR A 218 -1.78 3.85 -0.49
N VAL A 219 -0.76 4.71 -0.52
CA VAL A 219 0.63 4.39 -0.86
C VAL A 219 1.53 4.91 0.24
N MET A 220 2.33 4.02 0.82
CA MET A 220 3.31 4.40 1.84
C MET A 220 4.57 4.96 1.20
N LEU A 221 5.10 6.00 1.83
CA LEU A 221 6.36 6.67 1.48
C LEU A 221 7.45 6.31 2.49
N ASP A 222 8.72 6.45 2.10
CA ASP A 222 9.87 6.05 2.94
C ASP A 222 10.05 6.92 4.20
N ASP A 223 9.47 8.11 4.25
CA ASP A 223 9.49 8.98 5.43
C ASP A 223 8.37 8.66 6.43
N GLY A 224 7.55 7.65 6.14
CA GLY A 224 6.43 7.22 6.97
C GLY A 224 5.14 8.00 6.70
N ASP A 225 5.14 8.92 5.74
CA ASP A 225 3.92 9.53 5.23
C ASP A 225 3.21 8.60 4.23
N ALA A 226 1.94 8.90 3.93
CA ALA A 226 1.15 8.15 2.96
C ALA A 226 0.44 9.09 1.98
N LEU A 227 0.38 8.68 0.71
CA LEU A 227 -0.56 9.25 -0.26
C LEU A 227 -1.88 8.52 -0.10
N ILE A 228 -2.97 9.23 0.20
CA ILE A 228 -4.27 8.60 0.50
C ILE A 228 -5.21 8.80 -0.69
N PHE A 229 -5.87 7.72 -1.13
CA PHE A 229 -6.85 7.70 -2.21
C PHE A 229 -8.23 7.37 -1.64
N ALA A 230 -9.03 8.41 -1.44
CA ALA A 230 -10.38 8.27 -0.95
C ALA A 230 -11.36 8.04 -2.11
N ALA A 231 -12.27 7.09 -1.99
CA ALA A 231 -13.27 6.82 -3.01
C ALA A 231 -14.38 7.89 -3.06
N ASN A 232 -14.52 8.70 -2.00
CA ASN A 232 -15.54 9.74 -1.88
C ASN A 232 -15.18 10.77 -0.80
N GLU A 233 -15.99 11.84 -0.70
CA GLU A 233 -15.81 12.92 0.29
C GLU A 233 -15.84 12.44 1.75
N ALA A 234 -16.59 11.37 2.07
CA ALA A 234 -16.70 10.89 3.45
C ALA A 234 -15.43 10.15 3.89
N GLU A 235 -14.86 9.31 3.03
CA GLU A 235 -13.55 8.69 3.26
C GLU A 235 -12.46 9.75 3.34
N ALA A 236 -12.48 10.74 2.45
CA ALA A 236 -11.52 11.84 2.50
C ALA A 236 -11.64 12.63 3.81
N ALA A 237 -12.86 12.87 4.29
CA ALA A 237 -13.06 13.51 5.59
C ALA A 237 -12.54 12.64 6.74
N VAL A 238 -12.74 11.32 6.71
CA VAL A 238 -12.21 10.40 7.73
C VAL A 238 -10.69 10.40 7.76
N ALA A 239 -10.03 10.33 6.60
CA ALA A 239 -8.58 10.43 6.51
C ALA A 239 -8.06 11.75 7.13
N ASN A 240 -8.76 12.86 6.85
CA ASN A 240 -8.41 14.17 7.41
C ASN A 240 -8.66 14.30 8.93
N LEU A 241 -9.38 13.38 9.58
CA LEU A 241 -9.54 13.40 11.04
C LEU A 241 -8.23 13.14 11.78
N TYR A 242 -7.34 12.32 11.22
CA TYR A 242 -6.01 12.08 11.79
C TYR A 242 -5.22 13.38 11.91
N GLN A 243 -5.13 14.11 10.81
CA GLN A 243 -4.44 15.37 10.80
C GLN A 243 -5.18 16.38 11.69
N ALA A 244 -6.50 16.51 11.57
CA ALA A 244 -7.28 17.50 12.31
C ALA A 244 -7.22 17.33 13.84
N VAL A 245 -7.32 16.09 14.33
CA VAL A 245 -7.43 15.79 15.77
C VAL A 245 -6.10 15.38 16.40
N LEU A 246 -5.25 14.68 15.66
CA LEU A 246 -4.00 14.12 16.19
C LEU A 246 -2.75 14.84 15.67
N GLY A 247 -2.88 15.71 14.66
CA GLY A 247 -1.76 16.47 14.09
C GLY A 247 -0.73 15.62 13.35
N ARG A 248 -1.13 14.42 12.90
CA ARG A 248 -0.29 13.47 12.17
C ARG A 248 -1.03 12.90 10.96
N ALA A 249 -0.28 12.35 10.00
CA ALA A 249 -0.83 11.53 8.94
C ALA A 249 -1.50 10.27 9.50
N ALA A 250 -2.46 9.74 8.74
CA ALA A 250 -3.13 8.50 9.06
C ALA A 250 -2.20 7.30 8.82
N ASP A 251 -2.31 6.29 9.66
CA ASP A 251 -1.70 4.99 9.43
C ASP A 251 -2.69 4.06 8.70
N ALA A 252 -2.14 3.07 8.01
CA ALA A 252 -2.85 2.05 7.24
C ALA A 252 -4.01 1.39 8.03
N GLU A 253 -3.65 0.66 9.09
CA GLU A 253 -4.59 -0.09 9.94
C GLU A 253 -5.71 0.79 10.49
N GLY A 254 -5.35 2.00 10.93
CA GLY A 254 -6.30 2.97 11.42
C GLY A 254 -7.27 3.46 10.33
N LEU A 255 -6.78 3.74 9.12
CA LEU A 255 -7.64 4.09 7.98
C LEU A 255 -8.60 2.97 7.65
N ASP A 256 -8.11 1.74 7.55
CA ASP A 256 -8.91 0.57 7.20
C ASP A 256 -10.02 0.34 8.23
N PHE A 257 -9.68 0.44 9.52
CA PHE A 257 -10.66 0.38 10.60
C PHE A 257 -11.78 1.43 10.45
N TRP A 258 -11.42 2.70 10.20
CA TRP A 258 -12.41 3.77 10.09
C TRP A 258 -13.18 3.77 8.77
N PHE A 259 -12.56 3.33 7.67
CA PHE A 259 -13.24 3.10 6.39
C PHE A 259 -14.20 1.93 6.48
N GLY A 260 -13.83 0.85 7.16
CA GLY A 260 -14.73 -0.25 7.51
C GLY A 260 -15.92 0.22 8.36
N ALA A 261 -15.70 1.19 9.27
CA ALA A 261 -16.78 1.81 10.03
C ALA A 261 -17.72 2.65 9.15
N LEU A 262 -17.20 3.42 8.18
CA LEU A 262 -18.01 4.13 7.18
C LEU A 262 -18.86 3.18 6.35
N GLN A 263 -18.27 2.06 5.91
CA GLN A 263 -18.98 1.01 5.16
C GLN A 263 -20.11 0.37 5.97
N GLN A 264 -20.02 0.41 7.32
CA GLN A 264 -21.07 -0.01 8.24
C GLN A 264 -22.03 1.13 8.64
N ASP A 265 -22.18 2.14 7.77
CA ASP A 265 -23.05 3.31 7.93
C ASP A 265 -22.75 4.18 9.16
N GLN A 266 -21.54 4.13 9.73
CA GLN A 266 -21.13 5.14 10.73
C GLN A 266 -20.98 6.50 10.05
N THR A 267 -21.37 7.57 10.76
CA THR A 267 -21.19 8.92 10.25
C THR A 267 -19.78 9.43 10.57
N VAL A 268 -19.24 10.33 9.74
CA VAL A 268 -17.97 11.03 10.04
C VAL A 268 -18.02 11.68 11.42
N ASP A 269 -19.16 12.21 11.85
CA ASP A 269 -19.37 12.78 13.19
C ASP A 269 -19.20 11.74 14.30
N ALA A 270 -19.70 10.52 14.11
CA ALA A 270 -19.53 9.42 15.07
C ALA A 270 -18.08 8.95 15.13
N ILE A 271 -17.41 8.89 13.97
CA ILE A 271 -15.98 8.56 13.87
C ILE A 271 -15.13 9.64 14.54
N ALA A 272 -15.38 10.92 14.26
CA ALA A 272 -14.72 12.06 14.92
C ALA A 272 -14.89 12.01 16.45
N GLN A 273 -16.06 11.58 16.94
CA GLN A 273 -16.27 11.34 18.36
C GLN A 273 -15.40 10.20 18.89
N GLY A 274 -15.13 9.17 18.08
CA GLY A 274 -14.18 8.10 18.36
C GLY A 274 -12.75 8.62 18.55
N PHE A 275 -12.27 9.46 17.63
CA PHE A 275 -10.96 10.14 17.75
C PHE A 275 -10.86 10.96 19.04
N LEU A 276 -11.85 11.80 19.32
CA LEU A 276 -11.86 12.63 20.55
C LEU A 276 -11.94 11.82 21.85
N ASN A 277 -12.37 10.56 21.77
CA ASN A 277 -12.44 9.65 22.92
C ASN A 277 -11.22 8.71 22.99
N SER A 278 -10.33 8.75 21.99
CA SER A 278 -9.17 7.86 21.93
C SER A 278 -8.13 8.26 22.96
N THR A 279 -7.27 7.32 23.34
CA THR A 279 -6.12 7.61 24.19
C THR A 279 -5.04 8.42 23.47
N GLU A 280 -5.11 8.52 22.14
CA GLU A 280 -4.19 9.32 21.32
C GLU A 280 -4.55 10.81 21.36
N TYR A 281 -5.82 11.15 21.61
CA TYR A 281 -6.22 12.53 21.77
C TYR A 281 -5.63 13.10 23.09
N GLY A 282 -4.62 13.96 22.94
CA GLY A 282 -3.70 14.32 24.01
C GLY A 282 -4.28 15.19 25.12
N ASP A 283 -5.30 16.01 24.85
CA ASP A 283 -5.90 16.89 25.85
C ASP A 283 -7.43 17.06 25.66
N PRO A 284 -8.27 16.27 26.35
CA PRO A 284 -9.71 16.42 26.30
C PRO A 284 -10.24 17.68 27.02
N ASP A 285 -9.40 18.33 27.83
CA ASP A 285 -9.80 19.42 28.73
C ASP A 285 -9.55 20.82 28.15
N LEU A 286 -9.06 20.93 26.92
CA LEU A 286 -8.88 22.20 26.21
C LEU A 286 -10.15 23.06 26.30
N ASP A 287 -9.99 24.38 26.47
CA ASP A 287 -11.14 25.27 26.34
C ASP A 287 -11.58 25.40 24.87
N ASN A 288 -12.78 25.94 24.63
CA ASN A 288 -13.30 26.04 23.26
C ASN A 288 -12.44 26.92 22.35
N THR A 289 -11.74 27.93 22.88
CA THR A 289 -10.87 28.80 22.08
C THR A 289 -9.60 28.07 21.68
N GLU A 290 -8.98 27.36 22.61
CA GLU A 290 -7.78 26.55 22.38
C GLU A 290 -8.08 25.40 21.41
N PHE A 291 -9.19 24.69 21.62
CA PHE A 291 -9.65 23.62 20.74
C PHE A 291 -9.83 24.08 19.29
N ILE A 292 -10.52 25.22 19.07
CA ILE A 292 -10.69 25.76 17.72
C ILE A 292 -9.36 26.22 17.13
N ALA A 293 -8.50 26.87 17.92
CA ALA A 293 -7.19 27.30 17.45
C ALA A 293 -6.32 26.11 16.98
N GLU A 294 -6.40 24.98 17.68
CA GLU A 294 -5.74 23.74 17.28
C GLU A 294 -6.29 23.18 15.98
N LEU A 295 -7.62 23.07 15.80
CA LEU A 295 -8.21 22.56 14.55
C LEU A 295 -7.82 23.41 13.33
N TYR A 296 -7.75 24.73 13.48
CA TYR A 296 -7.29 25.60 12.40
C TYR A 296 -5.84 25.33 11.99
N GLN A 297 -4.97 25.09 12.96
CA GLN A 297 -3.57 24.79 12.67
C GLN A 297 -3.40 23.38 12.11
N ASN A 298 -4.03 22.41 12.74
CA ASN A 298 -3.90 21.01 12.41
C ASN A 298 -4.55 20.69 11.06
N ALA A 299 -5.84 21.00 10.89
CA ALA A 299 -6.60 20.63 9.69
C ALA A 299 -6.36 21.57 8.50
N LEU A 300 -6.10 22.86 8.77
CA LEU A 300 -6.04 23.91 7.72
C LEU A 300 -4.67 24.59 7.61
N GLY A 301 -3.66 24.16 8.38
CA GLY A 301 -2.30 24.68 8.29
C GLY A 301 -2.16 26.18 8.59
N ARG A 302 -3.13 26.81 9.26
CA ARG A 302 -3.20 28.27 9.40
C ARG A 302 -3.74 28.74 10.73
N THR A 303 -3.43 29.97 11.08
CA THR A 303 -4.10 30.65 12.20
C THR A 303 -5.50 31.09 11.80
N ALA A 304 -6.48 30.85 12.68
CA ALA A 304 -7.84 31.33 12.53
C ALA A 304 -7.91 32.86 12.40
N ASP A 305 -8.73 33.36 11.47
CA ASP A 305 -9.11 34.77 11.50
C ASP A 305 -10.08 35.04 12.65
N THR A 306 -10.18 36.30 13.07
CA THR A 306 -10.99 36.68 14.24
C THR A 306 -12.48 36.32 14.08
N SER A 307 -13.04 36.44 12.87
CA SER A 307 -14.44 36.09 12.61
C SER A 307 -14.68 34.59 12.61
N GLY A 308 -13.80 33.80 11.98
CA GLY A 308 -13.88 32.36 11.92
C GLY A 308 -13.77 31.72 13.30
N ALA A 309 -12.77 32.12 14.09
CA ALA A 309 -12.62 31.67 15.47
C ALA A 309 -13.87 31.98 16.31
N ALA A 310 -14.37 33.22 16.23
CA ALA A 310 -15.56 33.64 16.98
C ALA A 310 -16.81 32.86 16.58
N PHE A 311 -16.98 32.53 15.30
CA PHE A 311 -18.10 31.73 14.80
C PHE A 311 -18.10 30.33 15.41
N TRP A 312 -16.98 29.61 15.34
CA TRP A 312 -16.90 28.24 15.84
C TRP A 312 -16.99 28.16 17.36
N VAL A 313 -16.35 29.09 18.08
CA VAL A 313 -16.50 29.18 19.55
C VAL A 313 -17.97 29.41 19.93
N ALA A 314 -18.67 30.34 19.25
CA ALA A 314 -20.08 30.59 19.50
C ALA A 314 -20.96 29.37 19.17
N ALA A 315 -20.60 28.57 18.16
CA ALA A 315 -21.30 27.33 17.82
C ALA A 315 -21.18 26.30 18.96
N LEU A 316 -19.97 26.10 19.51
CA LEU A 316 -19.74 25.24 20.67
C LEU A 316 -20.49 25.74 21.91
N GLU A 317 -20.46 27.05 22.18
CA GLU A 317 -21.22 27.67 23.28
C GLU A 317 -22.74 27.53 23.12
N SER A 318 -23.21 27.45 21.87
CA SER A 318 -24.64 27.26 21.52
C SER A 318 -25.06 25.80 21.51
N GLY A 319 -24.17 24.86 21.85
CA GLY A 319 -24.47 23.44 22.01
C GLY A 319 -24.10 22.54 20.83
N ALA A 320 -23.33 23.03 19.85
CA ALA A 320 -22.69 22.14 18.88
C ALA A 320 -21.73 21.17 19.61
N SER A 321 -21.66 19.92 19.16
CA SER A 321 -20.69 18.96 19.68
C SER A 321 -19.30 19.24 19.10
N ARG A 322 -18.25 18.97 19.89
CA ARG A 322 -16.87 19.02 19.39
C ARG A 322 -16.65 18.08 18.21
N ALA A 323 -17.22 16.87 18.27
CA ALA A 323 -17.16 15.90 17.18
C ALA A 323 -17.78 16.43 15.89
N GLY A 324 -18.93 17.12 15.96
CA GLY A 324 -19.54 17.73 14.78
C GLY A 324 -18.67 18.86 14.21
N VAL A 325 -18.09 19.70 15.06
CA VAL A 325 -17.15 20.74 14.60
C VAL A 325 -15.91 20.12 13.94
N VAL A 326 -15.32 19.09 14.53
CA VAL A 326 -14.16 18.38 13.96
C VAL A 326 -14.51 17.78 12.58
N ALA A 327 -15.66 17.11 12.47
CA ALA A 327 -16.10 16.53 11.21
C ALA A 327 -16.27 17.60 10.11
N GLU A 328 -16.77 18.79 10.46
CA GLU A 328 -16.84 19.90 9.51
C GLU A 328 -15.46 20.41 9.08
N PHE A 329 -14.49 20.54 9.99
CA PHE A 329 -13.12 20.91 9.62
C PHE A 329 -12.50 19.86 8.68
N ALA A 330 -12.72 18.57 8.93
CA ALA A 330 -12.19 17.50 8.12
C ALA A 330 -12.84 17.44 6.72
N ARG A 331 -14.15 17.71 6.61
CA ARG A 331 -14.85 17.86 5.31
C ARG A 331 -14.34 19.05 4.52
N VAL A 332 -14.09 20.18 5.19
CA VAL A 332 -13.50 21.37 4.55
C VAL A 332 -12.10 21.06 4.03
N ALA A 333 -11.29 20.30 4.78
CA ALA A 333 -9.98 19.84 4.33
C ALA A 333 -10.08 18.89 3.12
N ALA A 334 -11.08 18.01 3.07
CA ALA A 334 -11.30 17.06 1.98
C ALA A 334 -11.70 17.73 0.64
N ASN A 335 -12.56 18.75 0.69
CA ASN A 335 -13.19 19.32 -0.50
C ASN A 335 -12.40 20.53 -1.04
N HIS A 336 -11.09 20.42 -1.24
CA HIS A 336 -10.22 21.54 -1.63
C HIS A 336 -10.43 22.06 -3.08
N GLU A 337 -11.66 22.42 -3.42
CA GLU A 337 -12.00 23.36 -4.50
C GLU A 337 -12.90 24.49 -3.93
N GLU A 338 -12.43 25.74 -4.08
CA GLU A 338 -13.22 26.97 -3.93
C GLU A 338 -13.74 27.43 -2.54
N LEU A 339 -12.87 27.67 -1.55
CA LEU A 339 -13.16 28.66 -0.49
C LEU A 339 -12.05 29.70 -0.21
N ASN A 340 -11.07 29.91 -1.11
CA ASN A 340 -9.97 30.89 -0.95
C ASN A 340 -9.12 30.70 0.33
N GLU A 341 -8.86 29.47 0.76
CA GLU A 341 -7.96 29.18 1.88
C GLU A 341 -6.74 28.39 1.39
N PRO A 342 -5.49 28.80 1.74
CA PRO A 342 -4.28 28.09 1.31
C PRO A 342 -3.95 26.88 2.19
N GLY A 343 -3.66 25.74 1.55
CA GLY A 343 -2.78 24.67 2.03
C GLY A 343 -3.35 23.70 3.07
N VAL A 344 -3.72 22.50 2.61
CA VAL A 344 -4.01 21.34 3.48
C VAL A 344 -2.70 20.66 3.88
N VAL A 345 -2.62 20.22 5.14
CA VAL A 345 -1.54 19.34 5.64
C VAL A 345 -2.05 17.90 5.48
N GLY A 346 -1.33 17.04 4.78
CA GLY A 346 -1.77 15.68 4.43
C GLY A 346 -2.41 15.61 3.04
N SER A 347 -1.83 14.84 2.12
CA SER A 347 -2.22 14.74 0.72
C SER A 347 -3.28 13.65 0.51
N VAL A 348 -4.54 13.96 0.82
CA VAL A 348 -5.68 13.11 0.46
C VAL A 348 -6.19 13.50 -0.93
N THR A 349 -6.24 12.53 -1.84
CA THR A 349 -6.79 12.69 -3.19
C THR A 349 -8.10 11.90 -3.30
N ILE A 350 -9.18 12.55 -3.74
CA ILE A 350 -10.43 11.84 -4.05
C ILE A 350 -10.32 11.25 -5.45
N VAL A 351 -10.68 9.97 -5.59
CA VAL A 351 -10.58 9.22 -6.84
C VAL A 351 -11.87 8.43 -7.02
N ASP A 352 -12.70 8.88 -7.97
CA ASP A 352 -13.98 8.23 -8.25
C ASP A 352 -13.75 6.79 -8.74
N ASN A 353 -14.55 5.86 -8.22
CA ASN A 353 -14.53 4.43 -8.57
C ASN A 353 -13.19 3.71 -8.33
N ILE A 354 -12.30 4.25 -7.49
CA ILE A 354 -10.98 3.65 -7.23
C ILE A 354 -11.08 2.25 -6.62
N ILE A 355 -12.09 2.01 -5.78
CA ILE A 355 -12.43 0.68 -5.25
C ILE A 355 -13.62 0.15 -6.05
N SER A 356 -13.50 -1.07 -6.59
CA SER A 356 -14.48 -1.71 -7.48
C SER A 356 -15.26 -2.83 -6.81
#